data_AF-A0A8S2XWE1-F1
#
_entry.id   AF-A0A8S2XWE1-F1
#
_cell.length_a   1.000
_cell.length_b   1.000
_cell.length_c   1.000
_cell.angle_alpha   90.00
_cell.angle_beta   90.00
_cell.angle_gamma   90.00
#
_symmetry.space_group_name_H-M   'P 1'
#
loop_
_entity.id
_entity.type
_entity.pdbx_description
1 polymer ?
#
loop_
_entity_poly.entity_id
_entity_poly.type
_entity_poly.pdbx_seq_one_letter_code
_entity_poly.pdbx_strand_id
1 'polypeptide(L)' 'MGLSPVEPGAKSTIDRVTTRVTSMNITCLLHIGDISYARGVGALWDAFMTQIQPISARIPYMVGIGNHEY' A
#
# COMPACT_ATOMS: atom_id res chain seq x y z
N MET A 1 -5.52 3.69 -16.04
CA MET A 1 -5.73 2.25 -15.77
C MET A 1 -5.19 1.99 -14.38
N GLY A 2 -6.08 1.72 -13.42
CA GLY A 2 -5.74 1.52 -12.02
C GLY A 2 -7.05 1.20 -11.35
N LEU A 3 -7.25 -0.06 -10.97
CA LEU A 3 -8.43 -0.47 -10.24
C LEU A 3 -8.45 0.34 -8.93
N SER A 4 -9.62 0.91 -8.59
CA SER A 4 -9.81 1.49 -7.27
C SER A 4 -9.46 0.43 -6.21
N PRO A 5 -8.88 0.83 -5.07
CA PRO A 5 -8.67 -0.10 -3.97
C PRO A 5 -9.98 -0.85 -3.70
N VAL A 6 -9.89 -2.18 -3.72
CA VAL A 6 -11.06 -3.06 -3.58
C VAL A 6 -11.65 -2.93 -2.18
N GLU A 7 -10.80 -2.64 -1.19
CA GLU A 7 -11.18 -2.63 0.22
C GLU A 7 -11.62 -1.24 0.71
N PRO A 8 -12.78 -1.16 1.41
CA PRO A 8 -13.22 0.05 2.08
C PRO A 8 -12.15 0.58 3.04
N GLY A 9 -11.80 1.86 2.91
CA GLY A 9 -10.83 2.53 3.79
C GLY A 9 -9.38 2.49 3.33
N ALA A 10 -9.03 1.70 2.30
CA ALA A 10 -7.67 1.70 1.75
C ALA A 10 -7.30 3.08 1.15
N LYS A 11 -8.19 3.69 0.35
CA LYS A 11 -7.94 5.02 -0.22
C LYS A 11 -7.69 6.10 0.84
N SER A 12 -8.56 6.20 1.84
CA SER A 12 -8.42 7.22 2.89
C SER A 12 -7.18 7.00 3.74
N THR A 13 -6.78 5.74 3.94
CA THR A 13 -5.52 5.39 4.62
C THR A 13 -4.31 5.83 3.79
N ILE A 14 -4.27 5.49 2.50
CA ILE A 14 -3.19 5.90 1.58
C ILE A 14 -3.07 7.43 1.53
N ASP A 15 -4.17 8.16 1.42
CA ASP A 15 -4.16 9.63 1.37
C ASP A 15 -3.56 10.23 2.67
N ARG A 16 -3.97 9.71 3.84
CA ARG A 16 -3.48 10.16 5.16
C ARG A 16 -2.02 9.79 5.39
N VAL A 17 -1.62 8.59 5.02
CA VAL A 17 -0.23 8.11 5.12
C VAL A 17 0.67 8.92 4.21
N THR A 18 0.27 9.13 2.95
CA THR A 18 1.00 9.96 2.00
C THR A 18 1.19 11.37 2.55
N THR A 19 0.13 11.98 3.09
CA THR A 19 0.21 13.31 3.72
C THR A 19 1.19 13.35 4.90
N ARG A 20 1.22 12.32 5.75
CA ARG A 20 2.19 12.24 6.86
C ARG A 20 3.62 12.09 6.36
N VAL A 21 3.85 11.24 5.36
CA VAL A 21 5.18 11.01 4.79
C VAL A 21 5.72 12.27 4.08
N THR A 22 4.84 13.10 3.52
CA THR A 22 5.26 14.35 2.86
C THR A 22 5.38 15.55 3.81
N SER A 23 4.71 15.53 4.97
CA SER A 23 4.69 16.66 5.92
C SER A 23 5.54 16.45 7.17
N MET A 24 5.91 15.21 7.49
CA MET A 24 6.68 14.84 8.67
C MET A 24 7.96 14.10 8.26
N ASN A 25 8.98 14.13 9.13
CA ASN A 25 10.19 13.34 8.93
C ASN A 25 9.96 11.87 9.35
N ILE A 26 9.33 11.08 8.46
CA ILE A 26 9.14 9.65 8.63
C ILE A 26 10.31 8.92 7.95
N THR A 27 10.98 8.03 8.68
CA THR A 27 12.17 7.32 8.18
C THR A 27 11.84 5.99 7.51
N CYS A 28 10.71 5.36 7.86
CA CYS A 28 10.20 4.14 7.24
C CYS A 28 8.70 3.94 7.49
N LEU A 29 8.09 3.05 6.72
CA LEU A 29 6.73 2.55 6.93
C LEU A 29 6.76 1.03 7.06
N LEU A 30 5.97 0.48 7.98
CA LEU A 30 5.74 -0.97 8.12
C LEU A 30 4.27 -1.30 7.88
N HIS A 31 3.99 -2.13 6.88
CA HIS A 31 2.67 -2.69 6.58
C HIS A 31 2.63 -4.16 7.01
N ILE A 32 1.89 -4.45 8.08
CA ILE A 32 1.96 -5.72 8.82
C ILE A 32 1.09 -6.85 8.23
N GLY A 33 1.27 -7.15 6.94
CA GLY A 33 0.58 -8.24 6.24
C GLY A 33 -0.74 -7.82 5.59
N ASP A 34 -1.35 -8.75 4.85
CA ASP A 34 -2.65 -8.58 4.20
C ASP A 34 -2.71 -7.32 3.31
N ILE A 35 -1.79 -7.25 2.34
CA ILE A 35 -1.44 -5.98 1.70
C ILE A 35 -2.33 -5.63 0.52
N SER A 36 -2.44 -6.53 -0.45
CA SER A 36 -3.16 -6.28 -1.72
C SER A 36 -4.48 -7.05 -1.80
N TYR A 37 -4.65 -8.09 -0.97
CA TYR A 37 -5.69 -9.10 -1.09
C TYR A 37 -5.78 -9.70 -2.51
N ALA A 38 -4.67 -9.71 -3.26
CA ALA A 38 -4.66 -10.15 -4.65
C ALA A 38 -5.03 -11.63 -4.82
N ARG A 39 -4.60 -12.52 -3.90
CA ARG A 39 -5.00 -13.94 -3.82
C ARG A 39 -5.03 -14.64 -5.19
N GLY A 40 -3.92 -14.57 -5.92
CA GLY A 40 -3.78 -15.13 -7.27
C GLY A 40 -4.20 -14.23 -8.45
N VAL A 41 -4.74 -13.03 -8.20
CA VAL A 41 -5.11 -12.06 -9.25
C VAL A 41 -3.98 -11.04 -9.46
N GLY A 42 -3.11 -11.29 -10.44
CA GLY A 42 -1.93 -10.45 -10.72
C GLY A 42 -2.22 -8.96 -10.92
N ALA A 43 -3.33 -8.60 -11.59
CA ALA A 43 -3.69 -7.20 -11.81
C ALA A 43 -3.93 -6.40 -10.50
N LEU A 44 -4.30 -7.08 -9.40
CA LEU A 44 -4.46 -6.44 -8.09
C LEU A 44 -3.10 -6.09 -7.47
N TRP A 45 -2.05 -6.87 -7.75
CA TRP A 45 -0.68 -6.53 -7.36
C TRP A 45 -0.18 -5.27 -8.06
N ASP A 46 -0.41 -5.14 -9.37
CA ASP A 46 -0.06 -3.93 -10.13
C ASP A 46 -0.82 -2.70 -9.63
N ALA A 47 -2.12 -2.87 -9.34
CA ALA A 47 -2.95 -1.82 -8.78
C ALA A 47 -2.45 -1.40 -7.38
N PHE A 48 -2.06 -2.34 -6.52
CA PHE A 48 -1.49 -2.07 -5.21
C PHE A 48 -0.17 -1.29 -5.32
N MET A 49 0.75 -1.72 -6.20
CA MET A 49 2.03 -1.04 -6.40
C MET A 49 1.84 0.39 -6.93
N THR A 50 0.89 0.59 -7.84
CA THR A 50 0.51 1.93 -8.33
C THR A 50 -0.02 2.81 -7.21
N GLN A 51 -0.84 2.25 -6.30
CA GLN A 51 -1.43 2.98 -5.18
C GLN A 51 -0.41 3.42 -4.13
N ILE A 52 0.56 2.56 -3.79
CA ILE A 52 1.57 2.88 -2.77
C ILE A 52 2.77 3.65 -3.32
N GLN A 53 2.91 3.79 -4.64
CA GLN A 53 4.03 4.45 -5.32
C GLN A 53 4.37 5.84 -4.74
N PRO A 54 3.42 6.73 -4.40
CA PRO A 54 3.75 8.01 -3.79
C PRO A 54 4.46 7.89 -2.43
N ILE A 55 4.27 6.78 -1.72
CA ILE A 55 4.89 6.53 -0.41
C ILE A 55 6.21 5.76 -0.60
N SER A 56 6.18 4.64 -1.32
CA SER A 56 7.33 3.73 -1.48
C SER A 56 8.47 4.32 -2.32
N ALA A 57 8.19 5.32 -3.17
CA ALA A 57 9.23 6.05 -3.88
C ALA A 57 10.00 7.06 -3.00
N ARG A 58 9.53 7.34 -1.77
CA ARG A 58 10.12 8.34 -0.86
C ARG A 58 10.82 7.72 0.33
N ILE A 59 10.23 6.68 0.91
CA ILE A 59 10.74 6.02 2.12
C ILE A 59 10.67 4.50 1.97
N PRO A 60 11.50 3.74 2.70
CA PRO A 60 11.37 2.28 2.77
C PRO A 60 9.96 1.87 3.20
N TYR A 61 9.29 1.08 2.35
CA TYR A 61 7.99 0.50 2.61
C TYR A 61 8.18 -0.99 2.91
N MET A 62 8.27 -1.33 4.19
CA MET A 62 8.50 -2.70 4.66
C MET A 62 7.17 -3.44 4.81
N VAL A 63 7.15 -4.72 4.47
CA VAL A 63 5.94 -5.56 4.54
C VAL A 63 6.16 -6.79 5.41
N GLY A 64 5.14 -7.19 6.16
CA GLY A 64 4.99 -8.52 6.74
C GLY A 64 4.17 -9.44 5.83
N ILE A 65 4.18 -10.74 6.11
CA ILE A 65 3.35 -11.74 5.43
C ILE A 65 2.14 -12.03 6.31
N GLY A 66 0.94 -11.77 5.80
CA GLY A 66 -0.34 -12.12 6.38
C GLY A 66 -0.88 -13.44 5.83
N ASN A 67 -2.15 -13.74 6.14
CA ASN A 67 -2.78 -14.99 5.72
C ASN A 67 -3.34 -14.94 4.29
N HIS A 68 -3.22 -13.80 3.59
CA HIS A 68 -3.69 -13.60 2.23
C HIS A 68 -2.57 -13.46 1.17
N GLU A 69 -1.30 -13.62 1.55
CA GLU A 69 -0.13 -13.52 0.66
C GLU A 69 0.26 -14.86 0.00
N TYR A 70 -0.69 -15.50 -0.70
CA TYR A 70 -0.52 -16.78 -1.41
C TYR A 70 -0.90 -16.73 -2.89
#